data_AF-A0A8T0RHX5-F1
#
_entry.id   AF-A0A8T0RHX5-F1
#
_cell.length_a   1.000
_cell.length_b   1.000
_cell.length_c   1.000
_cell.angle_alpha   90.00
_cell.angle_beta   90.00
_cell.angle_gamma   90.00
#
_symmetry.space_group_name_H-M   'P 1'
#
loop_
_entity.id
_entity.type
_entity.pdbx_description
1 polymer ?
#
loop_
_entity_poly.entity_id
_entity_poly.type
_entity_poly.pdbx_seq_one_letter_code
_entity_poly.pdbx_strand_id
1 'polypeptide(L)'
;AAAARQLKKRSAWTGVRARLWGGWAVEIRVPLSRQRLWVGAFETDRQAALAYDAALFCFYGEDLPKKRGFNFPAAPRPDIDEDVRAGLSVAAVKDIANKHACTAAEPLQQAAAAAGPSAGADAPAAGYHGRNPN
;
A
#
# COMPACT_ATOMS: atom_id res chain seq x y z
N ALA A 1 2.52 27.86 24.18
CA ALA A 1 1.97 26.99 23.12
C ALA A 1 2.93 25.83 22.89
N ALA A 2 2.73 24.70 23.58
CA ALA A 2 3.60 23.53 23.48
C ALA A 2 3.20 22.73 22.23
N ALA A 3 4.07 22.76 21.21
CA ALA A 3 3.95 21.87 20.07
C ALA A 3 4.04 20.43 20.58
N ALA A 4 2.92 19.70 20.57
CA ALA A 4 2.89 18.29 20.87
C ALA A 4 3.92 17.59 19.98
N ARG A 5 5.05 17.18 20.58
CA ARG A 5 5.99 16.24 19.99
C ARG A 5 5.23 14.93 19.84
N GLN A 6 4.48 14.82 18.75
CA GLN A 6 3.83 13.57 18.40
C GLN A 6 4.96 12.56 18.24
N LEU A 7 4.99 11.58 19.16
CA LEU A 7 5.82 10.39 19.05
C LEU A 7 5.53 9.80 17.68
N LYS A 8 6.42 10.09 16.73
CA LYS A 8 6.27 9.74 15.34
C LYS A 8 6.24 8.21 15.31
N LYS A 9 5.05 7.60 15.19
CA LYS A 9 4.93 6.17 14.91
C LYS A 9 5.64 5.95 13.58
N ARG A 10 6.90 5.55 13.66
CA ARG A 10 7.69 5.15 12.51
C ARG A 10 7.30 3.71 12.24
N SER A 11 6.81 3.42 11.05
CA SER A 11 6.69 2.03 10.60
C SER A 11 8.08 1.41 10.60
N ALA A 12 8.15 0.14 10.97
CA ALA A 12 9.34 -0.68 10.74
C ALA A 12 9.55 -0.97 9.23
N TRP A 13 8.51 -0.74 8.43
CA TRP A 13 8.46 -1.11 7.01
C TRP A 13 8.79 0.05 6.08
N THR A 14 9.45 -0.30 4.97
CA THR A 14 9.84 0.62 3.91
C THR A 14 8.62 1.04 3.10
N GLY A 15 8.51 2.33 2.78
CA GLY A 15 7.40 2.87 1.96
C GLY A 15 6.07 3.06 2.70
N VAL A 16 5.99 2.62 3.95
CA VAL A 16 4.82 2.78 4.82
C VAL A 16 4.96 4.06 5.66
N ARG A 17 3.84 4.76 5.89
CA ARG A 17 3.81 5.98 6.71
C ARG A 17 2.58 6.00 7.60
N ALA A 18 2.79 6.22 8.90
CA ALA A 18 1.70 6.47 9.83
C ALA A 18 1.12 7.88 9.62
N ARG A 19 -0.20 8.00 9.72
CA ARG A 19 -0.91 9.27 9.68
C ARG A 19 -1.60 9.51 11.02
N LEU A 20 -1.74 10.79 11.40
CA LEU A 20 -2.13 11.21 12.76
C LEU A 20 -3.58 10.83 13.12
N TRP A 21 -4.43 10.69 12.10
CA TRP A 21 -5.82 10.24 12.16
C TRP A 21 -6.01 8.70 12.22
N GLY A 22 -4.95 7.93 12.49
CA GLY A 22 -5.11 6.49 12.84
C GLY A 22 -5.04 5.48 11.68
N GLY A 23 -4.20 5.71 10.66
CA GLY A 23 -4.03 4.75 9.57
C GLY A 23 -2.64 4.78 8.93
N TRP A 24 -2.41 3.85 8.00
CA TRP A 24 -1.15 3.67 7.29
C TRP A 24 -1.31 3.97 5.80
N ALA A 25 -0.42 4.78 5.24
CA ALA A 25 -0.41 5.07 3.82
C ALA A 25 0.85 4.54 3.16
N VAL A 26 0.72 4.14 1.91
CA VAL A 26 1.83 3.63 1.09
C VAL A 26 2.05 4.53 -0.10
N GLU A 27 3.30 4.97 -0.26
CA GLU A 27 3.74 5.70 -1.45
C GLU A 27 4.90 4.97 -2.13
N ILE A 28 4.84 4.88 -3.45
CA ILE A 28 5.90 4.29 -4.27
C ILE A 28 6.34 5.27 -5.35
N ARG A 29 7.65 5.31 -5.62
CA ARG A 29 8.20 6.09 -6.73
C ARG A 29 8.14 5.25 -8.00
N VAL A 30 7.47 5.80 -9.01
CA VAL A 30 7.34 5.20 -10.34
C VAL A 30 8.73 5.16 -10.99
N PRO A 31 9.18 4.02 -11.53
CA PRO A 31 10.45 3.93 -12.25
C PRO A 31 10.43 4.84 -13.49
N LEU A 32 11.60 5.36 -13.88
CA LEU A 32 11.79 6.24 -15.06
C LEU A 32 11.03 7.58 -15.00
N SER A 33 10.21 7.79 -13.97
CA SER A 33 9.41 8.98 -13.74
C SER A 33 9.79 9.64 -12.42
N ARG A 34 9.63 10.96 -12.31
CA ARG A 34 9.78 11.68 -11.02
C ARG A 34 8.51 11.65 -10.17
N GLN A 35 7.48 10.96 -10.64
CA GLN A 35 6.17 10.91 -10.01
C GLN A 35 6.15 9.95 -8.82
N ARG A 36 5.32 10.30 -7.83
CA ARG A 36 5.02 9.46 -6.67
C ARG A 36 3.59 8.96 -6.83
N LEU A 37 3.43 7.65 -6.79
CA LEU A 37 2.13 7.00 -6.77
C LEU A 37 1.70 6.80 -5.33
N TRP A 38 0.56 7.36 -4.97
CA TRP A 38 -0.15 6.97 -3.77
C TRP A 38 -0.91 5.67 -4.04
N VAL A 39 -0.44 4.58 -3.45
CA VAL A 39 -1.00 3.23 -3.65
C VAL A 39 -2.35 3.11 -2.94
N GLY A 40 -2.40 3.43 -1.66
CA GLY A 40 -3.61 3.31 -0.86
C GLY A 40 -3.43 3.73 0.59
N ALA A 41 -4.51 3.61 1.35
CA ALA A 41 -4.54 3.72 2.80
C ALA A 41 -5.04 2.40 3.38
N PHE A 42 -4.42 1.95 4.47
CA PHE A 42 -4.61 0.65 5.07
C PHE A 42 -4.73 0.78 6.59
N GLU A 43 -5.43 -0.16 7.21
CA GLU A 43 -5.65 -0.17 8.66
C GLU A 43 -4.42 -0.69 9.42
N THR A 44 -3.65 -1.58 8.80
CA THR A 44 -2.42 -2.16 9.38
C THR A 44 -1.17 -1.76 8.61
N ASP A 45 -0.05 -1.66 9.33
CA ASP A 45 1.27 -1.40 8.76
C ASP A 45 1.75 -2.57 7.89
N ARG A 46 1.37 -3.80 8.26
CA ARG A 46 1.63 -5.02 7.51
C ARG A 46 0.94 -5.01 6.15
N GLN A 47 -0.35 -4.69 6.11
CA GLN A 47 -1.11 -4.62 4.85
C GLN A 47 -0.54 -3.54 3.93
N ALA A 48 -0.18 -2.38 4.51
CA ALA A 48 0.54 -1.34 3.80
C ALA A 48 1.87 -1.84 3.19
N ALA A 49 2.67 -2.56 3.98
CA ALA A 49 3.94 -3.09 3.49
C ALA A 49 3.77 -4.16 2.40
N LEU A 50 2.73 -4.99 2.47
CA LEU A 50 2.37 -5.94 1.41
C LEU A 50 1.95 -5.23 0.11
N ALA A 51 1.16 -4.15 0.22
CA ALA A 51 0.80 -3.33 -0.94
C ALA A 51 2.04 -2.70 -1.59
N TYR A 52 3.02 -2.28 -0.79
CA TYR A 52 4.28 -1.74 -1.28
C TYR A 52 5.09 -2.78 -2.06
N ASP A 53 5.19 -4.00 -1.53
CA ASP A 53 5.92 -5.09 -2.16
C ASP A 53 5.26 -5.53 -3.48
N ALA A 54 3.93 -5.63 -3.51
CA ALA A 54 3.17 -5.89 -4.74
C ALA A 54 3.39 -4.79 -5.79
N ALA A 55 3.36 -3.52 -5.39
CA ALA A 55 3.62 -2.42 -6.30
C ALA A 55 5.07 -2.42 -6.82
N LEU A 56 6.05 -2.75 -5.98
CA LEU A 56 7.44 -2.91 -6.40
C LEU A 56 7.59 -4.03 -7.41
N PHE A 57 6.95 -5.17 -7.16
CA PHE A 57 6.96 -6.30 -8.08
C PHE A 57 6.33 -5.93 -9.43
N CYS A 58 5.22 -5.19 -9.44
CA CYS A 58 4.64 -4.71 -10.70
C CYS A 58 5.57 -3.77 -11.48
N PHE A 59 6.45 -3.00 -10.82
CA PHE A 59 7.35 -2.07 -11.48
C PHE A 59 8.69 -2.67 -11.90
N TYR A 60 9.27 -3.52 -11.06
CA TYR A 60 10.63 -4.03 -11.23
C TYR A 60 10.68 -5.54 -11.50
N GLY A 61 9.61 -6.27 -11.22
CA GLY A 61 9.58 -7.73 -11.30
C GLY A 61 10.38 -8.37 -10.17
N GLU A 62 11.03 -9.50 -10.45
CA GLU A 62 11.94 -10.18 -9.52
C GLU A 62 13.28 -9.45 -9.38
N ASP A 63 13.68 -8.70 -10.40
CA ASP A 63 14.95 -7.97 -10.43
C ASP A 63 14.80 -6.57 -9.83
N LEU A 64 14.91 -6.48 -8.50
CA LEU A 64 14.89 -5.20 -7.81
C LEU A 64 16.26 -4.53 -7.80
N PRO A 65 16.33 -3.20 -8.00
CA PRO A 65 17.57 -2.47 -7.81
C PRO A 65 18.02 -2.58 -6.35
N LYS A 66 19.33 -2.80 -6.10
CA LYS A 66 19.94 -3.01 -4.76
C LYS A 66 19.56 -1.99 -3.66
N LYS A 67 19.08 -0.81 -4.05
CA LYS A 67 18.62 0.26 -3.13
C LYS A 67 17.17 0.09 -2.66
N ARG A 68 16.42 -0.86 -3.22
CA ARG A 68 15.05 -1.21 -2.84
C ARG A 68 15.02 -2.68 -2.43
N GLY A 69 14.30 -2.98 -1.37
CA GLY A 69 14.10 -4.35 -0.90
C GLY A 69 12.63 -4.58 -0.59
N PHE A 70 12.18 -5.81 -0.80
CA PHE A 70 10.87 -6.25 -0.33
C PHE A 70 10.86 -6.30 1.19
N ASN A 71 9.74 -5.90 1.78
CA ASN A 71 9.52 -6.01 3.22
C ASN A 71 9.25 -7.47 3.63
N PHE A 72 8.60 -8.25 2.77
CA PHE A 72 8.24 -9.64 2.99
C PHE A 72 8.73 -10.56 1.86
N PRO A 73 9.98 -11.06 1.93
CA PRO A 73 10.50 -11.99 0.92
C PRO A 73 9.78 -13.35 0.91
N ALA A 74 9.13 -13.73 2.02
CA ALA A 74 8.37 -14.97 2.15
C ALA A 74 6.86 -14.80 1.87
N ALA A 75 6.40 -13.59 1.56
CA ALA A 75 5.00 -13.37 1.21
C ALA A 75 4.73 -13.89 -0.22
N PRO A 76 3.52 -14.41 -0.48
CA PRO A 76 3.11 -14.76 -1.84
C PRO A 76 3.18 -13.48 -2.69
N ARG A 77 3.82 -13.56 -3.85
CA ARG A 77 3.85 -12.46 -4.82
C ARG A 77 2.54 -12.42 -5.60
N PRO A 78 2.12 -11.27 -6.13
CA PRO A 78 0.98 -11.24 -7.03
C PRO A 78 1.32 -12.06 -8.29
N ASP A 79 0.40 -12.96 -8.68
CA ASP A 79 0.51 -13.80 -9.87
C ASP A 79 0.29 -12.93 -11.11
N ILE A 80 1.39 -12.42 -11.68
CA ILE A 80 1.38 -11.55 -12.86
C ILE A 80 2.51 -12.00 -13.77
N ASP A 81 2.16 -12.29 -15.02
CA ASP A 81 3.14 -12.61 -16.05
C ASP A 81 4.06 -11.41 -16.35
N GLU A 82 5.33 -11.66 -16.66
CA GLU A 82 6.30 -10.60 -16.92
C GLU A 82 5.96 -9.74 -18.14
N ASP A 83 5.32 -10.31 -19.17
CA ASP A 83 4.93 -9.57 -20.36
C ASP A 83 3.79 -8.59 -20.05
N VAL A 84 2.82 -9.04 -19.25
CA VAL A 84 1.70 -8.21 -18.77
C VAL A 84 2.24 -7.09 -17.87
N ARG A 85 3.17 -7.42 -16.98
CA ARG A 85 3.81 -6.47 -16.05
C ARG A 85 4.41 -5.27 -16.77
N ALA A 86 5.16 -5.50 -17.86
CA ALA A 86 5.82 -4.45 -18.62
C ALA A 86 4.83 -3.45 -19.26
N GLY A 87 3.61 -3.92 -19.57
CA GLY A 87 2.52 -3.11 -20.13
C GLY A 87 1.58 -2.47 -19.10
N LEU A 88 1.78 -2.70 -17.78
CA LEU A 88 0.85 -2.19 -16.77
C LEU A 88 0.88 -0.67 -16.66
N SER A 89 -0.31 -0.06 -16.72
CA SER A 89 -0.46 1.35 -16.37
C SER A 89 -0.29 1.57 -14.86
N VAL A 90 0.10 2.79 -14.48
CA VAL A 90 0.23 3.20 -13.06
C VAL A 90 -1.07 2.96 -12.27
N ALA A 91 -2.23 3.11 -12.91
CA ALA A 91 -3.53 2.85 -12.31
C ALA A 91 -3.76 1.34 -12.08
N ALA A 92 -3.37 0.49 -13.03
CA ALA A 92 -3.45 -0.96 -12.88
C ALA A 92 -2.52 -1.45 -11.76
N VAL A 93 -1.29 -0.93 -11.68
CA VAL A 93 -0.36 -1.23 -10.58
C VAL A 93 -0.97 -0.89 -9.22
N LYS A 94 -1.64 0.26 -9.12
CA LYS A 94 -2.34 0.68 -7.91
C LYS A 94 -3.46 -0.30 -7.54
N ASP A 95 -4.28 -0.71 -8.50
CA ASP A 95 -5.39 -1.63 -8.29
C ASP A 95 -4.89 -3.01 -7.82
N ILE A 96 -3.89 -3.57 -8.51
CA ILE A 96 -3.28 -4.87 -8.16
C ILE A 96 -2.67 -4.83 -6.76
N ALA A 97 -1.92 -3.77 -6.44
CA ALA A 97 -1.30 -3.62 -5.13
C ALA A 97 -2.34 -3.56 -3.99
N ASN A 98 -3.45 -2.85 -4.19
CA ASN A 98 -4.54 -2.80 -3.21
C ASN A 98 -5.25 -4.15 -3.06
N LYS A 99 -5.58 -4.82 -4.17
CA LYS A 99 -6.19 -6.15 -4.16
C LYS A 99 -5.31 -7.16 -3.45
N HIS A 100 -4.03 -7.20 -3.81
CA HIS A 100 -3.06 -8.11 -3.21
C HIS A 100 -2.90 -7.86 -1.70
N ALA A 101 -2.88 -6.60 -1.26
CA ALA A 101 -2.82 -6.28 0.15
C ALA A 101 -4.04 -6.79 0.94
N CYS A 102 -5.24 -6.74 0.36
CA CYS A 102 -6.44 -7.31 0.96
C CYS A 102 -6.40 -8.86 0.96
N THR A 103 -6.03 -9.50 -0.14
CA THR A 103 -6.02 -10.97 -0.26
C THR A 103 -4.87 -11.64 0.50
N ALA A 104 -3.67 -11.05 0.50
CA ALA A 104 -2.51 -11.61 1.23
C ALA A 104 -2.66 -11.49 2.75
N ALA A 105 -3.62 -10.69 3.24
CA ALA A 105 -4.00 -10.68 4.65
C ALA A 105 -4.90 -11.87 5.04
N GLU A 106 -5.48 -12.60 4.08
CA GLU A 106 -6.52 -13.59 4.35
C GLU A 106 -6.11 -15.01 4.80
N PRO A 107 -4.87 -15.53 4.70
CA PRO A 107 -4.61 -16.86 5.28
C PRO A 107 -4.44 -16.85 6.81
N LEU A 108 -4.43 -15.69 7.49
CA LEU A 108 -4.43 -15.61 8.96
C LEU A 108 -5.73 -15.02 9.55
N GLN A 109 -6.58 -14.38 8.74
CA GLN A 109 -7.84 -13.81 9.21
C GLN A 109 -8.91 -14.89 9.47
N GLN A 110 -8.81 -16.06 8.82
CA GLN A 110 -9.73 -17.18 9.06
C GLN A 110 -9.57 -17.82 10.46
N ALA A 111 -8.45 -17.59 11.16
CA ALA A 111 -8.27 -18.01 12.56
C ALA A 111 -8.75 -16.95 13.57
N ALA A 112 -8.89 -15.69 13.16
CA ALA A 112 -9.33 -14.58 14.04
C ALA A 112 -10.84 -14.30 13.96
N ALA A 113 -11.56 -14.89 13.00
CA ALA A 113 -13.02 -14.76 12.88
C ALA A 113 -13.82 -15.39 14.05
N ALA A 114 -13.15 -15.96 15.06
CA ALA A 114 -13.76 -16.34 16.35
C ALA A 114 -13.84 -15.19 17.37
N ALA A 115 -13.33 -13.99 17.06
CA ALA A 115 -13.51 -12.79 17.90
C ALA A 115 -14.30 -11.73 17.12
N GLY A 116 -15.54 -11.49 17.56
CA GLY A 116 -16.52 -10.64 16.88
C GLY A 116 -16.11 -9.18 16.66
N PRO A 117 -16.91 -8.43 15.88
CA PRO A 117 -16.55 -7.11 15.38
C PRO A 117 -16.69 -6.07 16.50
N SER A 118 -15.58 -5.42 16.87
CA SER A 118 -15.65 -4.21 17.67
C SER A 118 -15.53 -2.98 16.76
N ALA A 119 -16.69 -2.34 16.60
CA ALA A 119 -16.98 -0.96 16.24
C ALA A 119 -15.79 0.03 16.12
N GLY A 120 -15.82 1.02 15.22
CA GLY A 120 -16.96 1.52 14.48
C GLY A 120 -16.60 2.61 13.46
N ALA A 121 -17.48 2.70 12.47
CA ALA A 121 -18.04 3.86 11.80
C ALA A 121 -17.15 5.03 11.32
N ASP A 122 -17.35 5.28 10.02
CA ASP A 122 -17.56 6.58 9.36
C ASP A 122 -16.34 7.26 8.70
N ALA A 123 -16.20 7.01 7.39
CA ALA A 123 -15.48 7.90 6.49
C ALA A 123 -16.31 8.13 5.22
N PRO A 124 -16.79 9.36 4.95
CA PRO A 124 -17.57 9.64 3.76
C PRO A 124 -16.72 9.65 2.50
N ALA A 125 -17.28 9.08 1.43
CA ALA A 125 -16.76 9.15 0.07
C ALA A 125 -16.66 10.61 -0.40
N ALA A 126 -15.44 11.17 -0.38
CA ALA A 126 -15.16 12.45 -1.01
C ALA A 126 -14.78 12.24 -2.48
N GLY A 127 -15.76 12.48 -3.37
CA GLY A 127 -15.55 12.53 -4.80
C GLY A 127 -14.53 13.61 -5.19
N TYR A 128 -13.53 13.22 -5.98
CA TYR A 128 -12.67 14.15 -6.70
C TYR A 128 -13.20 14.31 -8.13
N HIS A 129 -14.26 15.11 -8.30
CA HIS A 129 -14.51 15.82 -9.56
C HIS A 129 -13.88 17.22 -9.45
N GLY A 130 -12.61 17.32 -9.80
CA GLY A 130 -11.96 18.60 -10.03
C GLY A 130 -12.31 19.11 -11.42
N ARG A 131 -13.33 19.97 -11.51
CA ARG A 131 -13.59 20.81 -12.68
C ARG A 131 -12.35 21.65 -12.98
N ASN A 132 -11.96 21.65 -14.25
CA ASN A 132 -10.92 22.50 -14.81
C ASN A 132 -11.64 23.66 -15.54
N PRO A 133 -11.59 24.92 -15.06
CA PRO A 133 -11.91 26.05 -15.92
C PRO A 133 -10.63 26.67 -16.50
N ASN A 134 -10.78 27.02 -17.78
CA ASN A 134 -9.86 27.78 -18.63
C ASN A 134 -9.43 29.11 -18.00
#